data_AF-A0A096M5H8-F1
#
_entry.id   AF-A0A096M5H8-F1
#
_cell.length_a   1.000
_cell.length_b   1.000
_cell.length_c   1.000
_cell.angle_alpha   90.00
_cell.angle_beta   90.00
_cell.angle_gamma   90.00
#
_symmetry.space_group_name_H-M   'P 1'
#
loop_
_entity.id
_entity.type
_entity.pdbx_description
1 polymer ?
#
loop_
_entity_poly.entity_id
_entity_poly.type
_entity_poly.pdbx_seq_one_letter_code
_entity_poly.pdbx_strand_id
1 'polypeptide(L)'
;ALKMPSTLRAAFHISAFSWYTFIVNYLAAKDGEELPAGIFVYGGPWKYLTFLNLLLQMTFFGLAAVNDLQPGEKAESALNRWKDLLFSVFAFPVGTFVVVLFWTIFAYDRELVYPANIDAFFPPWINHAMHTLVLPVLLGEVLVQPHTYPQMRHALAALSVVGVAYLSWIVWVYLTVGVWVYPLLGHFSAAGLLGFFFFNMVVVTLLYLLGDRLNSQIWRKNKAE
;
A
#
# COMPACT_ATOMS: atom_id res chain seq x y z
N ALA A 1 18.74 13.36 20.17
CA ALA A 1 18.05 12.37 19.29
C ALA A 1 16.68 12.01 19.85
N LEU A 2 15.58 12.21 19.11
CA LEU A 2 14.25 11.72 19.50
C LEU A 2 14.23 10.19 19.38
N LYS A 3 14.75 9.49 20.40
CA LYS A 3 14.77 8.02 20.42
C LYS A 3 13.43 7.58 21.01
N MET A 4 12.50 7.19 20.14
CA MET A 4 11.24 6.57 20.56
C MET A 4 11.55 5.39 21.49
N PRO A 5 10.91 5.29 22.67
CA PRO A 5 11.10 4.14 23.54
C PRO A 5 10.79 2.85 22.78
N SER A 6 11.62 1.81 22.95
CA SER A 6 11.44 0.53 22.27
C SER A 6 10.05 -0.07 22.52
N THR A 7 9.53 0.08 23.74
CA THR A 7 8.17 -0.34 24.11
C THR A 7 7.08 0.38 23.31
N LEU A 8 7.24 1.68 23.05
CA LEU A 8 6.27 2.47 22.28
C LEU A 8 6.29 2.07 20.80
N ARG A 9 7.48 1.86 20.24
CA ARG A 9 7.65 1.36 18.88
C ARG A 9 7.04 -0.03 18.71
N ALA A 10 7.33 -0.95 19.63
CA ALA A 10 6.76 -2.30 19.63
C ALA A 10 5.22 -2.26 19.72
N ALA A 11 4.67 -1.45 20.63
CA ALA A 11 3.22 -1.29 20.77
C ALA A 11 2.57 -0.75 19.48
N PHE A 12 3.22 0.20 18.82
CA PHE A 12 2.76 0.74 17.54
C PHE A 12 2.75 -0.32 16.44
N HIS A 13 3.87 -1.03 16.20
CA HIS A 13 3.93 -2.06 15.16
C HIS A 13 2.97 -3.22 15.42
N ILE A 14 2.85 -3.69 16.68
CA ILE A 14 1.90 -4.75 17.05
C ILE A 14 0.47 -4.29 16.79
N SER A 15 0.13 -3.07 17.18
CA SER A 15 -1.21 -2.51 16.97
C SER A 15 -1.54 -2.36 15.49
N ALA A 16 -0.60 -1.85 14.68
CA ALA A 16 -0.76 -1.77 13.23
C ALA A 16 -0.90 -3.16 12.59
N PHE A 17 -0.06 -4.12 12.99
CA PHE A 17 -0.16 -5.50 12.51
C PHE A 17 -1.50 -6.14 12.86
N SER A 18 -1.96 -6.01 14.11
CA SER A 18 -3.27 -6.50 14.55
C SER A 18 -4.41 -5.85 13.77
N TRP A 19 -4.33 -4.54 13.51
CA TRP A 19 -5.31 -3.84 12.69
C TRP A 19 -5.38 -4.40 11.27
N TYR A 20 -4.26 -4.50 10.56
CA TYR A 20 -4.27 -5.04 9.19
C TYR A 20 -4.67 -6.51 9.15
N THR A 21 -4.26 -7.30 10.15
CA THR A 21 -4.70 -8.69 10.30
C THR A 21 -6.22 -8.77 10.46
N PHE A 22 -6.81 -7.93 11.31
CA PHE A 22 -8.26 -7.86 11.48
C PHE A 22 -8.97 -7.51 10.17
N ILE A 23 -8.51 -6.49 9.44
CA ILE A 23 -9.11 -6.08 8.16
C ILE A 23 -8.99 -7.20 7.11
N VAL A 24 -7.82 -7.82 6.96
CA VAL A 24 -7.62 -8.92 6.00
C VAL A 24 -8.51 -10.12 6.34
N ASN A 25 -8.63 -10.49 7.62
CA ASN A 25 -9.53 -11.57 8.05
C ASN A 25 -11.00 -11.20 7.82
N TYR A 26 -11.40 -9.96 8.10
CA TYR A 26 -12.75 -9.48 7.83
C TYR A 26 -13.09 -9.60 6.34
N LEU A 27 -12.19 -9.20 5.45
CA LEU A 27 -12.39 -9.30 4.01
C LEU A 27 -12.40 -10.76 3.54
N ALA A 28 -11.53 -11.61 4.09
CA ALA A 28 -11.48 -13.04 3.77
C ALA A 28 -12.75 -13.78 4.22
N ALA A 29 -13.36 -13.37 5.33
CA ALA A 29 -14.61 -13.95 5.82
C ALA A 29 -15.81 -13.71 4.90
N LYS A 30 -15.70 -12.77 3.94
CA LYS A 30 -16.71 -12.49 2.92
C LYS A 30 -16.59 -13.39 1.69
N ASP A 31 -15.59 -14.28 1.64
CA ASP A 31 -15.43 -15.22 0.53
C ASP A 31 -16.64 -16.15 0.46
N GLY A 32 -17.16 -16.36 -0.76
CA GLY A 32 -18.37 -17.13 -1.01
C GLY A 32 -19.70 -16.39 -0.79
N GLU A 33 -19.71 -15.14 -0.30
CA GLU A 33 -20.90 -14.29 -0.33
C GLU A 33 -21.27 -13.92 -1.78
N GLU A 34 -22.56 -13.71 -2.05
CA GLU A 34 -23.00 -13.21 -3.35
C GLU A 34 -22.42 -11.82 -3.62
N LEU A 35 -21.69 -11.69 -4.73
CA LEU A 35 -21.09 -10.43 -5.11
C LEU A 35 -22.16 -9.44 -5.60
N PRO A 36 -22.05 -8.15 -5.23
CA PRO A 36 -22.87 -7.10 -5.80
C PRO A 36 -22.80 -7.08 -7.33
N ALA A 37 -23.88 -6.61 -7.97
CA ALA A 37 -23.89 -6.39 -9.41
C ALA A 37 -22.68 -5.55 -9.85
N GLY A 38 -22.04 -5.89 -10.96
CA GLY A 38 -20.85 -5.18 -11.46
C GLY A 38 -19.52 -5.60 -10.82
N ILE A 39 -19.52 -6.41 -9.75
CA ILE A 39 -18.32 -7.12 -9.29
C ILE A 39 -18.34 -8.55 -9.87
N PHE A 40 -17.29 -8.91 -10.60
CA PHE A 40 -17.11 -10.26 -11.15
C PHE A 40 -16.16 -11.11 -10.29
N VAL A 41 -16.36 -12.44 -10.31
CA VAL A 41 -15.61 -13.40 -9.46
C VAL A 41 -14.16 -13.58 -9.90
N TYR A 42 -13.89 -13.60 -11.21
CA TYR A 42 -12.55 -13.91 -11.74
C TYR A 42 -11.47 -12.98 -11.16
N GLY A 43 -10.33 -13.57 -10.79
CA GLY A 43 -9.22 -12.89 -10.13
C GLY A 43 -9.46 -12.56 -8.65
N GLY A 44 -10.68 -12.76 -8.15
CA GLY A 44 -11.04 -12.53 -6.74
C GLY A 44 -10.61 -11.15 -6.23
N PRO A 45 -10.24 -11.03 -4.95
CA PRO A 45 -9.73 -9.78 -4.39
C PRO A 45 -8.32 -9.41 -4.91
N TRP A 46 -7.56 -10.38 -5.45
CA TRP A 46 -6.18 -10.20 -5.92
C TRP A 46 -6.04 -9.26 -7.12
N LYS A 47 -7.13 -8.97 -7.82
CA LYS A 47 -7.14 -7.96 -8.90
C LYS A 47 -7.08 -6.52 -8.37
N TYR A 48 -7.45 -6.27 -7.13
CA TYR A 48 -7.51 -4.92 -6.56
C TYR A 48 -6.20 -4.54 -5.87
N LEU A 49 -5.57 -3.44 -6.33
CA LEU A 49 -4.35 -2.91 -5.73
C LEU A 49 -4.55 -2.56 -4.24
N THR A 50 -5.74 -2.12 -3.85
CA THR A 50 -6.08 -1.87 -2.44
C THR A 50 -5.88 -3.11 -1.58
N PHE A 51 -6.35 -4.28 -2.03
CA PHE A 51 -6.20 -5.52 -1.27
C PHE A 51 -4.73 -5.97 -1.20
N LEU A 52 -4.01 -5.88 -2.32
CA LEU A 52 -2.57 -6.15 -2.35
C LEU A 52 -1.79 -5.21 -1.41
N ASN A 53 -2.19 -3.94 -1.35
CA ASN A 53 -1.61 -2.97 -0.42
C ASN A 53 -1.89 -3.36 1.04
N LEU A 54 -3.10 -3.80 1.39
CA LEU A 54 -3.39 -4.27 2.76
C LEU A 54 -2.49 -5.43 3.17
N LEU A 55 -2.26 -6.40 2.27
CA LEU A 55 -1.33 -7.49 2.51
C LEU A 55 0.11 -6.98 2.68
N LEU A 56 0.55 -6.03 1.83
CA LEU A 56 1.85 -5.39 1.95
C LEU A 56 2.03 -4.68 3.30
N GLN A 57 1.03 -3.90 3.75
CA GLN A 57 1.07 -3.24 5.06
C GLN A 57 1.09 -4.27 6.20
N MET A 58 0.24 -5.30 6.12
CA MET A 58 0.21 -6.39 7.10
C MET A 58 1.56 -7.10 7.20
N THR A 59 2.17 -7.46 6.06
CA THR A 59 3.49 -8.10 6.03
C THR A 59 4.56 -7.18 6.60
N PHE A 60 4.57 -5.90 6.23
CA PHE A 60 5.53 -4.94 6.75
C PHE A 60 5.43 -4.80 8.27
N PHE A 61 4.24 -4.50 8.81
CA PHE A 61 4.07 -4.31 10.25
C PHE A 61 4.25 -5.61 11.03
N GLY A 62 3.95 -6.77 10.44
CA GLY A 62 4.27 -8.08 11.02
C GLY A 62 5.78 -8.29 11.15
N LEU A 63 6.55 -7.98 10.10
CA LEU A 63 8.02 -8.03 10.15
C LEU A 63 8.58 -7.03 11.17
N ALA A 64 8.03 -5.82 11.23
CA ALA A 64 8.44 -4.79 12.18
C ALA A 64 8.15 -5.21 13.64
N ALA A 65 6.99 -5.81 13.90
CA ALA A 65 6.64 -6.35 15.22
C ALA A 65 7.55 -7.51 15.62
N VAL A 66 7.83 -8.45 14.71
CA VAL A 66 8.79 -9.56 14.98
C VAL A 66 10.16 -9.00 15.30
N ASN A 67 10.63 -8.00 14.54
CA ASN A 67 11.93 -7.38 14.75
C ASN A 67 12.04 -6.70 16.12
N ASP A 68 10.97 -6.08 16.63
CA ASP A 68 10.96 -5.47 17.96
C ASP A 68 10.95 -6.47 19.12
N LEU A 69 10.48 -7.69 18.88
CA LEU A 69 10.38 -8.75 19.90
C LEU A 69 11.63 -9.64 19.94
N GLN A 70 12.55 -9.53 18.97
CA GLN A 70 13.74 -10.37 18.91
C GLN A 70 14.82 -9.93 19.91
N PRO A 71 15.38 -10.87 20.71
CA PRO A 71 16.53 -10.59 21.55
C PRO A 71 17.85 -10.72 20.75
N GLY A 72 18.58 -9.61 20.56
CA GLY A 72 20.00 -9.62 20.17
C GLY A 72 20.37 -8.99 18.80
N GLU A 73 21.64 -8.57 18.67
CA GLU A 73 22.13 -7.66 17.62
C GLU A 73 22.39 -8.29 16.22
N LYS A 74 22.48 -9.62 16.11
CA LYS A 74 22.92 -10.26 14.84
C LYS A 74 21.78 -10.56 13.84
N ALA A 75 20.60 -10.97 14.33
CA ALA A 75 19.40 -11.14 13.50
C ALA A 75 18.85 -9.78 13.01
N GLU A 76 19.14 -8.73 13.77
CA GLU A 76 18.79 -7.34 13.47
C GLU A 76 19.26 -6.90 12.07
N SER A 77 20.48 -7.21 11.64
CA SER A 77 21.04 -6.53 10.43
C SER A 77 20.34 -6.88 9.11
N ALA A 78 20.02 -8.16 8.88
CA ALA A 78 19.37 -8.60 7.64
C ALA A 78 17.88 -8.28 7.65
N LEU A 79 17.19 -8.55 8.77
CA LEU A 79 15.76 -8.25 8.93
C LEU A 79 15.50 -6.74 8.86
N ASN A 80 16.35 -5.93 9.49
CA ASN A 80 16.26 -4.47 9.37
C ASN A 80 16.43 -4.00 7.92
N ARG A 81 17.36 -4.59 7.16
CA ARG A 81 17.56 -4.24 5.75
C ARG A 81 16.35 -4.60 4.89
N TRP A 82 15.75 -5.76 5.10
CA TRP A 82 14.53 -6.17 4.39
C TRP A 82 13.33 -5.31 4.77
N LYS A 83 13.15 -5.03 6.07
CA LYS A 83 12.13 -4.12 6.59
C LYS A 83 12.26 -2.73 5.96
N ASP A 84 13.46 -2.18 5.93
CA ASP A 84 13.72 -0.87 5.35
C ASP A 84 13.47 -0.83 3.85
N LEU A 85 13.90 -1.85 3.12
CA LEU A 85 13.60 -1.97 1.69
C LEU A 85 12.09 -2.08 1.45
N LEU A 86 11.41 -2.95 2.20
CA LEU A 86 9.97 -3.15 2.07
C LEU A 86 9.19 -1.86 2.34
N PHE A 87 9.56 -1.15 3.39
CA PHE A 87 8.94 0.14 3.72
C PHE A 87 9.21 1.20 2.66
N SER A 88 10.49 1.48 2.41
CA SER A 88 10.94 2.61 1.60
C SER A 88 10.54 2.46 0.13
N VAL A 89 10.65 1.26 -0.42
CA VAL A 89 10.40 1.00 -1.84
C VAL A 89 8.94 0.71 -2.11
N PHE A 90 8.23 0.04 -1.19
CA PHE A 90 6.87 -0.45 -1.45
C PHE A 90 5.84 0.14 -0.48
N ALA A 91 5.91 -0.16 0.82
CA ALA A 91 4.81 0.12 1.74
C ALA A 91 4.45 1.61 1.81
N PHE A 92 5.45 2.49 1.90
CA PHE A 92 5.23 3.93 1.95
C PHE A 92 4.73 4.51 0.61
N PRO A 93 5.47 4.40 -0.51
CA PRO A 93 5.05 5.03 -1.77
C PRO A 93 3.78 4.40 -2.35
N VAL A 94 3.64 3.06 -2.33
CA VAL A 94 2.45 2.39 -2.88
C VAL A 94 1.24 2.60 -1.98
N GLY A 95 1.40 2.52 -0.65
CA GLY A 95 0.29 2.76 0.27
C GLY A 95 -0.22 4.20 0.20
N THR A 96 0.69 5.18 0.15
CA THR A 96 0.30 6.58 -0.05
C THR A 96 -0.36 6.79 -1.41
N PHE A 97 0.15 6.15 -2.46
CA PHE A 97 -0.41 6.21 -3.80
C PHE A 97 -1.85 5.68 -3.84
N VAL A 98 -2.12 4.52 -3.23
CA VAL A 98 -3.47 3.95 -3.15
C VAL A 98 -4.43 4.92 -2.48
N VAL A 99 -4.04 5.52 -1.36
CA VAL A 99 -4.86 6.51 -0.64
C VAL A 99 -5.16 7.73 -1.51
N VAL A 100 -4.11 8.35 -2.07
CA VAL A 100 -4.25 9.58 -2.86
C VAL A 100 -5.06 9.34 -4.13
N LEU A 101 -4.73 8.29 -4.89
CA LEU A 101 -5.43 8.00 -6.13
C LEU A 101 -6.89 7.66 -5.88
N PHE A 102 -7.16 6.80 -4.88
CA PHE A 102 -8.53 6.42 -4.52
C PHE A 102 -9.37 7.64 -4.18
N TRP A 103 -8.95 8.47 -3.21
CA TRP A 103 -9.76 9.60 -2.78
C TRP A 103 -9.86 10.70 -3.83
N THR A 104 -8.85 10.87 -4.68
CA THR A 104 -8.92 11.80 -5.81
C THR A 104 -10.00 11.38 -6.79
N ILE A 105 -10.01 10.11 -7.20
CA ILE A 105 -11.03 9.61 -8.13
C ILE A 105 -12.40 9.56 -7.45
N PHE A 106 -12.46 9.07 -6.21
CA PHE A 106 -13.70 8.98 -5.43
C PHE A 106 -14.39 10.35 -5.27
N ALA A 107 -13.60 11.39 -4.99
CA ALA A 107 -14.13 12.75 -4.87
C ALA A 107 -14.57 13.36 -6.21
N TYR A 108 -13.95 12.95 -7.32
CA TYR A 108 -14.33 13.38 -8.66
C TYR A 108 -15.61 12.66 -9.12
N ASP A 109 -15.58 11.33 -9.13
CA ASP A 109 -16.70 10.44 -9.39
C ASP A 109 -16.40 9.05 -8.82
N ARG A 110 -17.12 8.69 -7.75
CA ARG A 110 -16.94 7.40 -7.07
C ARG A 110 -17.25 6.20 -7.94
N GLU A 111 -18.12 6.32 -8.94
CA GLU A 111 -18.50 5.19 -9.79
C GLU A 111 -17.33 4.65 -10.62
N LEU A 112 -16.25 5.43 -10.75
CA LEU A 112 -15.05 5.06 -11.49
C LEU A 112 -14.14 4.06 -10.74
N VAL A 113 -14.27 3.95 -9.41
CA VAL A 113 -13.40 3.12 -8.55
C VAL A 113 -14.13 2.37 -7.42
N TYR A 114 -15.24 2.90 -6.92
CA TYR A 114 -16.00 2.37 -5.79
C TYR A 114 -17.51 2.67 -5.97
N PRO A 115 -18.17 1.98 -6.92
CA PRO A 115 -19.60 2.16 -7.22
C PRO A 115 -20.52 2.06 -6.00
N ALA A 116 -21.58 2.85 -5.93
CA ALA A 116 -22.49 2.88 -4.77
C ALA A 116 -23.14 1.52 -4.45
N ASN A 117 -23.31 0.65 -5.44
CA ASN A 117 -23.93 -0.67 -5.25
C ASN A 117 -23.08 -1.64 -4.41
N ILE A 118 -21.80 -1.35 -4.17
CA ILE A 118 -20.93 -2.17 -3.34
C ILE A 118 -20.93 -1.74 -1.87
N ASP A 119 -21.59 -0.63 -1.51
CA ASP A 119 -21.65 -0.12 -0.13
C ASP A 119 -22.30 -1.10 0.85
N ALA A 120 -23.27 -1.89 0.38
CA ALA A 120 -23.91 -2.93 1.19
C ALA A 120 -22.93 -4.06 1.53
N PHE A 121 -22.00 -4.37 0.61
CA PHE A 121 -21.01 -5.42 0.78
C PHE A 121 -19.78 -4.93 1.53
N PHE A 122 -19.31 -3.73 1.21
CA PHE A 122 -18.20 -3.05 1.84
C PHE A 122 -18.71 -1.75 2.51
N PRO A 123 -19.10 -1.82 3.78
CA PRO A 123 -19.66 -0.67 4.48
C PRO A 123 -18.66 0.50 4.58
N PRO A 124 -19.13 1.74 4.80
CA PRO A 124 -18.26 2.92 4.80
C PRO A 124 -17.03 2.83 5.71
N TRP A 125 -17.14 2.17 6.86
CA TRP A 125 -16.01 2.00 7.77
C TRP A 125 -14.91 1.10 7.17
N ILE A 126 -15.26 0.08 6.37
CA ILE A 126 -14.31 -0.74 5.63
C ILE A 126 -13.65 0.07 4.54
N ASN A 127 -14.41 0.91 3.83
CA ASN A 127 -13.83 1.82 2.86
C ASN A 127 -12.72 2.71 3.50
N HIS A 128 -13.02 3.33 4.64
CA HIS A 128 -12.03 4.12 5.38
C HIS A 128 -10.88 3.29 5.94
N ALA A 129 -11.12 2.06 6.40
CA ALA A 129 -10.07 1.16 6.86
C ALA A 129 -9.06 0.84 5.74
N MET A 130 -9.56 0.62 4.52
CA MET A 130 -8.76 0.25 3.36
C MET A 130 -8.09 1.44 2.66
N HIS A 131 -8.74 2.61 2.64
CA HIS A 131 -8.32 3.75 1.82
C HIS A 131 -7.98 5.01 2.61
N THR A 132 -8.31 5.13 3.89
CA THR A 132 -7.95 6.31 4.70
C THR A 132 -6.87 5.98 5.72
N LEU A 133 -7.08 4.94 6.54
CA LEU A 133 -6.22 4.71 7.72
C LEU A 133 -4.78 4.30 7.35
N VAL A 134 -4.56 3.81 6.13
CA VAL A 134 -3.25 3.47 5.59
C VAL A 134 -2.26 4.64 5.72
N LEU A 135 -2.65 5.86 5.34
CA LEU A 135 -1.73 7.00 5.33
C LEU A 135 -1.35 7.48 6.74
N PRO A 136 -2.28 7.70 7.69
CA PRO A 136 -1.91 8.00 9.08
C PRO A 136 -0.99 6.96 9.70
N VAL A 137 -1.20 5.67 9.43
CA VAL A 137 -0.34 4.59 9.95
C VAL A 137 1.06 4.65 9.32
N LEU A 138 1.17 4.88 8.00
CA LEU A 138 2.46 5.06 7.33
C LEU A 138 3.21 6.31 7.83
N LEU A 139 2.52 7.42 8.06
CA LEU A 139 3.11 8.62 8.65
C LEU A 139 3.55 8.38 10.09
N GLY A 140 2.78 7.59 10.85
CA GLY A 140 3.17 7.08 12.16
C GLY A 140 4.50 6.34 12.09
N GLU A 141 4.66 5.41 11.14
CA GLU A 141 5.92 4.66 10.97
C GLU A 141 7.11 5.58 10.71
N VAL A 142 6.96 6.58 9.81
CA VAL A 142 8.02 7.56 9.53
C VAL A 142 8.47 8.31 10.80
N LEU A 143 7.55 8.58 11.73
CA LEU A 143 7.84 9.24 13.01
C LEU A 143 8.42 8.28 14.06
N VAL A 144 8.06 7.00 13.97
CA VAL A 144 8.42 5.96 14.94
C VAL A 144 9.81 5.41 14.70
N GLN A 145 10.20 5.24 13.44
CA GLN A 145 11.40 4.50 13.08
C GLN A 145 12.13 5.12 11.88
N PRO A 146 13.47 5.28 11.95
CA PRO A 146 14.26 5.67 10.79
C PRO A 146 14.37 4.49 9.81
N HIS A 147 14.29 4.79 8.52
CA HIS A 147 14.49 3.82 7.45
C HIS A 147 15.65 4.20 6.54
N THR A 148 16.36 3.20 6.04
CA THR A 148 17.39 3.37 5.02
C THR A 148 16.79 3.22 3.63
N TYR A 149 16.90 4.26 2.81
CA TYR A 149 16.44 4.24 1.42
C TYR A 149 17.56 3.70 0.51
N PRO A 150 17.27 2.76 -0.40
CA PRO A 150 18.25 2.32 -1.40
C PRO A 150 18.50 3.41 -2.45
N GLN A 151 19.49 3.21 -3.33
CA GLN A 151 19.69 4.11 -4.46
C GLN A 151 18.43 4.16 -5.35
N MET A 152 18.02 5.37 -5.74
CA MET A 152 16.79 5.64 -6.49
C MET A 152 16.61 4.71 -7.70
N ARG A 153 17.65 4.48 -8.50
CA ARG A 153 17.57 3.58 -9.67
C ARG A 153 17.09 2.16 -9.33
N HIS A 154 17.51 1.62 -8.17
CA HIS A 154 17.11 0.28 -7.75
C HIS A 154 15.68 0.27 -7.22
N ALA A 155 15.28 1.31 -6.47
CA ALA A 155 13.90 1.49 -6.04
C ALA A 155 12.95 1.61 -7.24
N LEU A 156 13.31 2.43 -8.24
CA LEU A 156 12.52 2.64 -9.44
C LEU A 156 12.46 1.38 -10.32
N ALA A 157 13.56 0.64 -10.44
CA ALA A 157 13.55 -0.63 -11.15
C ALA A 157 12.58 -1.62 -10.48
N ALA A 158 12.64 -1.76 -9.15
CA ALA A 158 11.76 -2.64 -8.39
C ALA A 158 10.28 -2.23 -8.50
N LEU A 159 9.98 -0.93 -8.35
CA LEU A 159 8.64 -0.37 -8.53
C LEU A 159 8.11 -0.59 -9.96
N SER A 160 8.97 -0.41 -10.96
CA SER A 160 8.58 -0.62 -12.37
C SER A 160 8.26 -2.09 -12.66
N VAL A 161 9.06 -3.02 -12.13
CA VAL A 161 8.79 -4.47 -12.26
C VAL A 161 7.44 -4.82 -11.64
N VAL A 162 7.17 -4.38 -10.41
CA VAL A 162 5.88 -4.63 -9.75
C VAL A 162 4.72 -3.95 -10.47
N GLY A 163 4.91 -2.70 -10.91
CA GLY A 163 3.91 -1.95 -11.66
C GLY A 163 3.54 -2.60 -12.98
N VAL A 164 4.54 -3.05 -13.76
CA VAL A 164 4.31 -3.78 -15.02
C VAL A 164 3.64 -5.13 -14.77
N ALA A 165 4.05 -5.85 -13.72
CA ALA A 165 3.40 -7.12 -13.35
C ALA A 165 1.93 -6.92 -13.00
N TYR A 166 1.60 -5.91 -12.19
CA TYR A 166 0.21 -5.59 -11.84
C TYR A 166 -0.60 -5.11 -13.05
N LEU A 167 -0.03 -4.25 -13.90
CA LEU A 167 -0.68 -3.81 -15.13
C LEU A 167 -0.99 -5.00 -16.05
N SER A 168 -0.02 -5.90 -16.22
CA SER A 168 -0.19 -7.12 -17.02
C SER A 168 -1.30 -7.99 -16.46
N TRP A 169 -1.40 -8.10 -15.13
CA TRP A 169 -2.46 -8.84 -14.45
C TRP A 169 -3.85 -8.25 -14.71
N ILE A 170 -4.04 -6.94 -14.53
CA ILE A 170 -5.36 -6.32 -14.74
C ILE A 170 -5.77 -6.32 -16.23
N VAL A 171 -4.82 -6.21 -17.15
CA VAL A 171 -5.07 -6.39 -18.59
C VAL A 171 -5.47 -7.83 -18.89
N TRP A 172 -4.78 -8.81 -18.32
CA TRP A 172 -5.14 -10.22 -18.46
C TRP A 172 -6.56 -10.51 -17.97
N VAL A 173 -6.94 -9.95 -16.81
CA VAL A 173 -8.30 -10.04 -16.27
C VAL A 173 -9.33 -9.49 -17.26
N TYR A 174 -9.06 -8.32 -17.85
CA TYR A 174 -9.92 -7.73 -18.88
C TYR A 174 -10.02 -8.62 -20.13
N LEU A 175 -8.91 -9.15 -20.63
CA LEU A 175 -8.90 -10.04 -21.80
C LEU A 175 -9.67 -11.35 -21.55
N THR A 176 -9.74 -11.80 -20.30
CA THR A 176 -10.41 -13.06 -19.93
C THR A 176 -11.92 -12.89 -19.75
N VAL A 177 -12.37 -11.78 -19.16
CA VAL A 177 -13.78 -11.60 -18.75
C VAL A 177 -14.49 -10.46 -19.48
N GLY A 178 -13.75 -9.61 -20.20
CA GLY A 178 -14.29 -8.46 -20.93
C GLY A 178 -14.66 -7.26 -20.06
N VAL A 179 -14.37 -7.31 -18.76
CA VAL A 179 -14.70 -6.26 -17.79
C VAL A 179 -13.43 -5.77 -17.11
N TRP A 180 -13.25 -4.44 -17.06
CA TRP A 180 -12.11 -3.84 -16.36
C TRP A 180 -12.26 -3.97 -14.84
N VAL A 181 -11.12 -4.15 -14.15
CA VAL A 181 -11.08 -4.17 -12.68
C VAL A 181 -11.62 -2.87 -12.08
N TYR A 182 -11.30 -1.74 -12.71
CA TYR A 182 -11.79 -0.42 -12.36
C TYR A 182 -12.55 0.17 -13.55
N PRO A 183 -13.81 0.62 -13.40
CA PRO A 183 -14.58 1.21 -14.48
C PRO A 183 -13.84 2.35 -15.22
N LEU A 184 -13.04 3.15 -14.49
CA LEU A 184 -12.17 4.19 -15.06
C LEU A 184 -11.36 3.72 -16.27
N LEU A 185 -10.83 2.49 -16.23
CA LEU A 185 -9.95 1.98 -17.29
C LEU A 185 -10.68 1.79 -18.62
N GLY A 186 -12.00 1.58 -18.59
CA GLY A 186 -12.84 1.46 -19.78
C GLY A 186 -12.98 2.76 -20.58
N HIS A 187 -12.63 3.90 -20.00
CA HIS A 187 -12.69 5.20 -20.68
C HIS A 187 -11.44 5.51 -21.51
N PHE A 188 -10.38 4.70 -21.40
CA PHE A 188 -9.13 4.94 -22.11
C PHE A 188 -9.00 4.10 -23.37
N SER A 189 -8.43 4.70 -24.42
CA SER A 189 -7.83 3.94 -25.53
C SER A 189 -6.55 3.23 -25.06
N ALA A 190 -5.98 2.34 -25.88
CA ALA A 190 -4.70 1.71 -25.57
C ALA A 190 -3.58 2.74 -25.30
N ALA A 191 -3.51 3.81 -26.09
CA ALA A 191 -2.57 4.92 -25.85
C ALA A 191 -2.88 5.68 -24.56
N GLY A 192 -4.17 5.85 -24.25
CA GLY A 192 -4.63 6.43 -22.98
C GLY A 192 -4.21 5.60 -21.77
N LEU A 193 -4.31 4.27 -21.84
CA LEU A 193 -3.87 3.36 -20.76
C LEU A 193 -2.36 3.44 -20.54
N LEU A 194 -1.57 3.51 -21.62
CA LEU A 194 -0.11 3.72 -21.52
C LEU A 194 0.22 5.06 -20.86
N GLY A 195 -0.46 6.13 -21.27
CA GLY A 195 -0.30 7.46 -20.65
C GLY A 195 -0.69 7.46 -19.18
N PHE A 196 -1.81 6.80 -18.83
CA PHE A 196 -2.26 6.65 -17.45
C PHE A 196 -1.25 5.86 -16.61
N PHE A 197 -0.72 4.75 -17.11
CA PHE A 197 0.31 3.99 -16.41
C PHE A 197 1.58 4.83 -16.18
N PHE A 198 2.07 5.52 -17.22
CA PHE A 198 3.23 6.39 -17.10
C PHE A 198 3.02 7.50 -16.07
N PHE A 199 1.86 8.16 -16.09
CA PHE A 199 1.50 9.18 -15.11
C PHE A 199 1.54 8.63 -13.68
N ASN A 200 0.92 7.47 -13.44
CA ASN A 200 0.92 6.86 -12.12
C ASN A 200 2.34 6.44 -11.67
N MET A 201 3.20 5.97 -12.58
CA MET A 201 4.60 5.70 -12.26
C MET A 201 5.38 6.96 -11.86
N VAL A 202 5.10 8.10 -12.48
CA VAL A 202 5.64 9.39 -12.05
C VAL A 202 5.15 9.76 -10.64
N VAL A 203 3.86 9.62 -10.36
CA VAL A 203 3.29 9.90 -9.03
C VAL A 203 3.95 9.02 -7.95
N VAL A 204 4.04 7.70 -8.17
CA VAL A 204 4.69 6.77 -7.23
C VAL A 204 6.18 7.13 -7.03
N THR A 205 6.87 7.56 -8.09
CA THR A 205 8.26 8.04 -7.99
C THR A 205 8.36 9.28 -7.10
N LEU A 206 7.45 10.25 -7.25
CA LEU A 206 7.41 11.44 -6.40
C LEU A 206 7.12 11.09 -4.94
N LEU A 207 6.25 10.10 -4.70
CA LEU A 207 5.94 9.63 -3.34
C LEU A 207 7.12 8.89 -2.70
N TYR A 208 7.90 8.13 -3.47
CA TYR A 208 9.15 7.56 -2.98
C TYR A 208 10.13 8.65 -2.54
N LEU A 209 10.32 9.69 -3.38
CA LEU A 209 11.17 10.84 -3.05
C LEU A 209 10.66 11.62 -1.83
N LEU A 210 9.34 11.77 -1.70
CA LEU A 210 8.72 12.38 -0.53
C LEU A 210 9.04 11.57 0.73
N GLY A 211 8.93 10.25 0.69
CA GLY A 211 9.27 9.37 1.80
C GLY A 211 10.72 9.52 2.25
N ASP A 212 11.66 9.51 1.30
CA ASP A 212 13.09 9.73 1.59
C ASP A 212 13.32 11.12 2.20
N ARG A 213 12.65 12.14 1.67
CA ARG A 213 12.76 13.51 2.16
C ARG A 213 12.22 13.65 3.58
N LEU A 214 11.04 13.09 3.87
CA LEU A 214 10.44 13.12 5.22
C LEU A 214 11.32 12.39 6.23
N ASN A 215 11.74 11.17 5.89
CA ASN A 215 12.61 10.35 6.73
C ASN A 215 13.94 11.08 7.02
N SER A 216 14.58 11.65 6.00
CA SER A 216 15.80 12.44 6.19
C SER A 216 15.55 13.69 7.02
N GLN A 217 14.46 14.44 6.83
CA GLN A 217 14.21 15.65 7.63
C GLN A 217 13.99 15.36 9.12
N ILE A 218 13.24 14.30 9.44
CA ILE A 218 12.92 13.91 10.82
C ILE A 218 14.16 13.36 11.52
N TRP A 219 14.94 12.52 10.83
CA TRP A 219 16.03 11.76 11.46
C TRP A 219 17.45 12.33 11.22
N ARG A 220 17.68 13.22 10.24
CA ARG A 220 19.00 13.85 9.98
C ARG A 220 19.39 14.90 11.03
N LYS A 221 18.42 15.55 11.68
CA LYS A 221 18.68 16.47 12.81
C LYS A 221 19.31 15.76 14.02
N ASN A 222 19.29 14.43 14.06
CA ASN A 222 19.80 13.63 15.18
C ASN A 222 21.23 13.10 14.99
N LYS A 223 21.90 13.40 13.86
CA LYS A 223 23.28 12.95 13.56
C LYS A 223 24.34 14.06 13.69
N ALA A 224 23.92 15.31 13.95
CA ALA A 224 24.79 16.48 13.99
C ALA A 224 24.99 17.06 15.40
N GLU A 225 24.55 16.33 16.43
CA GLU A 225 24.83 16.54 17.86
C GLU A 225 25.45 15.26 18.42
#